data_AF-B0CBB9-F1
#
_entry.id   AF-B0CBB9-F1
#
_cell.length_a   1.000
_cell.length_b   1.000
_cell.length_c   1.000
_cell.angle_alpha   90.00
_cell.angle_beta   90.00
_cell.angle_gamma   90.00
#
_symmetry.space_group_name_H-M   'P 1'
#
loop_
_entity.id
_entity.type
_entity.pdbx_description
1 polymer ?
#
loop_
_entity_poly.entity_id
_entity_poly.type
_entity_poly.pdbx_seq_one_letter_code
_entity_poly.pdbx_strand_id
1 'polypeptide(L)'
;METQTSSNPSNLDIQFNFWQQWYPVAPLEDLDPQRPTPITLLGQHFVIWQPKDSGQYLVFQDLCPHRLAPLSEGRIDDQTGQLMCSYHGWQFDQQGLCTHIPQAEAVTSQQSQLYCVTVIPTQAHSGLLWVWPDPDTQDVAATQPLPLSPLVDADQNFVYSSFMRDLAYDWQTLVENLSDPSHVPFAHHGVQGNRNQAAPIPMEVLTSTPELIEVQTTGKFSTNITFQPPCRMEYQFSIGDGKQATMVTYCIPIAPGRSRIVALFARNFATGLMKVIPRWVEHMLNRNPVLDGDMILLRSQEKQLLQHTQTQNWQTTYKLPTSADRLVIEYRRWFEKYSHGQIPWGSADGQIPVASNNYAYLQPLGEQRPQLLDRYHQHTLICSSCRGALSRIKQLQKMLVAVFAIAISGAAILPDDLRATWGIPLVITALLGLGGCYWLKYWLEPKFYFVDYIHADH
;
A
#
# COMPACT_ATOMS: atom_id res chain seq x y z
N MET A 1 56.11 -30.53 -15.23
CA MET A 1 54.70 -30.90 -15.00
C MET A 1 54.13 -29.88 -14.03
N GLU A 2 53.74 -28.72 -14.55
CA GLU A 2 53.00 -27.71 -13.79
C GLU A 2 51.53 -27.95 -14.10
N THR A 3 50.77 -28.30 -13.07
CA THR A 3 49.32 -28.47 -13.14
C THR A 3 48.68 -27.09 -13.22
N GLN A 4 48.22 -26.71 -14.42
CA GLN A 4 47.27 -25.63 -14.63
C GLN A 4 45.95 -26.01 -13.96
N THR A 5 45.57 -25.29 -12.91
CA THR A 5 44.22 -25.31 -12.35
C THR A 5 43.30 -24.57 -13.32
N SER A 6 42.41 -25.32 -13.97
CA SER A 6 41.32 -24.77 -14.78
C SER A 6 40.37 -23.98 -13.87
N SER A 7 40.23 -22.68 -14.11
CA SER A 7 39.13 -21.89 -13.57
C SER A 7 37.82 -22.38 -14.20
N ASN A 8 36.92 -22.93 -13.38
CA ASN A 8 35.55 -23.25 -13.77
C ASN A 8 34.80 -21.95 -14.10
N PRO A 9 34.22 -21.78 -15.31
CA PRO A 9 33.44 -20.59 -15.66
C PRO A 9 31.95 -20.79 -15.35
N SER A 10 31.59 -21.08 -14.09
CA SER A 10 30.20 -21.41 -13.73
C SER A 10 29.75 -20.87 -12.37
N ASN A 11 29.90 -19.55 -12.18
CA ASN A 11 29.07 -18.76 -11.27
C ASN A 11 29.09 -17.33 -11.82
N LEU A 12 28.25 -17.07 -12.83
CA LEU A 12 27.80 -15.70 -13.05
C LEU A 12 26.98 -15.36 -11.80
N ASP A 13 27.47 -14.44 -10.97
CA ASP A 13 26.73 -13.92 -9.83
C ASP A 13 25.45 -13.27 -10.38
N ILE A 14 24.33 -14.00 -10.33
CA ILE A 14 23.02 -13.48 -10.73
C ILE A 14 22.70 -12.36 -9.75
N GLN A 15 22.68 -11.11 -10.22
CA GLN A 15 22.24 -9.97 -9.43
C GLN A 15 20.76 -9.69 -9.71
N PHE A 16 19.97 -9.51 -8.66
CA PHE A 16 18.56 -9.17 -8.78
C PHE A 16 18.40 -7.70 -9.16
N ASN A 17 17.73 -7.44 -10.28
CA ASN A 17 17.45 -6.09 -10.74
C ASN A 17 16.08 -5.63 -10.26
N PHE A 18 16.02 -4.71 -9.29
CA PHE A 18 14.76 -4.13 -8.79
C PHE A 18 14.08 -3.20 -9.81
N TRP A 19 14.84 -2.60 -10.72
CA TRP A 19 14.30 -1.67 -11.72
C TRP A 19 13.51 -2.38 -12.83
N GLN A 20 13.89 -3.63 -13.11
CA GLN A 20 13.28 -4.46 -14.16
C GLN A 20 12.30 -5.46 -13.57
N GLN A 21 11.34 -4.95 -12.78
CA GLN A 21 10.28 -5.74 -12.13
C GLN A 21 8.95 -5.01 -12.18
N TRP A 22 7.86 -5.77 -12.14
CA TRP A 22 6.51 -5.25 -12.02
C TRP A 22 6.12 -5.02 -10.56
N TYR A 23 5.63 -3.83 -10.25
CA TYR A 23 5.12 -3.44 -8.92
C TYR A 23 3.66 -3.01 -8.99
N PRO A 24 2.75 -3.59 -8.19
CA PRO A 24 1.38 -3.10 -8.10
C PRO A 24 1.32 -1.91 -7.15
N VAL A 25 1.14 -0.71 -7.71
CA VAL A 25 1.28 0.56 -6.97
C VAL A 25 -0.02 1.05 -6.35
N ALA A 26 -1.17 0.62 -6.87
CA ALA A 26 -2.50 1.00 -6.38
C ALA A 26 -3.60 0.03 -6.83
N PRO A 27 -4.66 -0.19 -6.01
CA PRO A 27 -5.93 -0.73 -6.48
C PRO A 27 -6.62 0.26 -7.44
N LEU A 28 -7.10 -0.25 -8.58
CA LEU A 28 -7.76 0.58 -9.61
C LEU A 28 -9.02 1.30 -9.10
N GLU A 29 -9.76 0.64 -8.21
CA GLU A 29 -10.98 1.18 -7.57
C GLU A 29 -10.71 2.31 -6.55
N ASP A 30 -9.45 2.52 -6.17
CA ASP A 30 -9.04 3.61 -5.28
C ASP A 30 -8.52 4.84 -6.05
N LEU A 31 -8.27 4.71 -7.37
CA LEU A 31 -7.84 5.79 -8.25
C LEU A 31 -9.02 6.66 -8.70
N ASP A 32 -8.78 7.97 -8.80
CA ASP A 32 -9.75 8.94 -9.29
C ASP A 32 -9.45 9.26 -10.77
N PRO A 33 -10.33 8.92 -11.72
CA PRO A 33 -10.08 9.15 -13.14
C PRO A 33 -10.06 10.64 -13.51
N GLN A 34 -10.58 11.52 -12.65
CA GLN A 34 -10.63 12.97 -12.92
C GLN A 34 -9.39 13.71 -12.42
N ARG A 35 -8.51 13.03 -11.67
CA ARG A 35 -7.40 13.67 -10.99
C ARG A 35 -6.11 12.87 -11.12
N PRO A 36 -4.98 13.52 -11.45
CA PRO A 36 -3.68 12.90 -11.33
C PRO A 36 -3.42 12.45 -9.88
N THR A 37 -2.78 11.30 -9.73
CA THR A 37 -2.45 10.70 -8.42
C THR A 37 -0.94 10.51 -8.32
N PRO A 38 -0.26 11.15 -7.34
CA PRO A 38 1.17 10.95 -7.13
C PRO A 38 1.45 9.56 -6.54
N ILE A 39 2.52 8.93 -7.00
CA ILE A 39 3.10 7.74 -6.38
C ILE A 39 4.62 7.89 -6.30
N THR A 40 5.21 7.18 -5.35
CA THR A 40 6.66 7.05 -5.26
C THR A 40 7.03 5.57 -5.22
N LEU A 41 8.00 5.16 -6.03
CA LEU A 41 8.52 3.80 -6.12
C LEU A 41 10.03 3.86 -6.32
N LEU A 42 10.79 3.11 -5.53
CA LEU A 42 12.27 3.12 -5.53
C LEU A 42 12.89 4.52 -5.37
N GLY A 43 12.18 5.43 -4.69
CA GLY A 43 12.56 6.83 -4.51
C GLY A 43 12.24 7.74 -5.69
N GLN A 44 11.70 7.21 -6.80
CA GLN A 44 11.27 7.99 -7.97
C GLN A 44 9.82 8.41 -7.85
N HIS A 45 9.52 9.62 -8.32
CA HIS A 45 8.18 10.18 -8.32
C HIS A 45 7.51 9.96 -9.68
N PHE A 46 6.32 9.38 -9.65
CA PHE A 46 5.50 9.14 -10.83
C PHE A 46 4.09 9.70 -10.63
N VAL A 47 3.40 9.97 -11.74
CA VAL A 47 2.02 10.43 -11.76
C VAL A 47 1.15 9.41 -12.48
N ILE A 48 0.16 8.86 -11.78
CA ILE A 48 -0.91 8.09 -12.38
C ILE A 48 -1.98 9.06 -12.89
N TRP A 49 -2.44 8.90 -14.12
CA TRP A 49 -3.54 9.69 -14.67
C TRP A 49 -4.37 8.86 -15.64
N GLN A 50 -5.59 9.30 -15.92
CA GLN A 50 -6.44 8.67 -16.93
C GLN A 50 -6.79 9.71 -18.00
N PRO A 51 -6.42 9.48 -19.27
CA PRO A 51 -6.95 10.28 -20.37
C PRO A 51 -8.47 10.22 -20.36
N LYS A 52 -9.12 11.37 -20.56
CA LYS A 52 -10.58 11.47 -20.47
C LYS A 52 -11.26 10.41 -21.34
N ASP A 53 -12.22 9.70 -20.73
CA ASP A 53 -13.03 8.64 -21.35
C ASP A 53 -12.26 7.43 -21.91
N SER A 54 -10.95 7.31 -21.66
CA SER A 54 -10.16 6.16 -22.15
C SER A 54 -10.40 4.87 -21.37
N GLY A 55 -10.78 4.98 -20.09
CA GLY A 55 -10.88 3.85 -19.17
C GLY A 55 -9.54 3.19 -18.82
N GLN A 56 -8.40 3.73 -19.27
CA GLN A 56 -7.07 3.19 -19.06
C GLN A 56 -6.20 4.18 -18.30
N TYR A 57 -5.60 3.74 -17.20
CA TYR A 57 -4.63 4.55 -16.47
C TYR A 57 -3.26 4.46 -17.14
N LEU A 58 -2.58 5.60 -17.23
CA LEU A 58 -1.21 5.76 -17.69
C LEU A 58 -0.36 6.28 -16.53
N VAL A 59 0.95 6.05 -16.61
CA VAL A 59 1.91 6.58 -15.64
C VAL A 59 3.02 7.30 -16.36
N PHE A 60 3.29 8.53 -15.94
CA PHE A 60 4.45 9.32 -16.37
C PHE A 60 5.41 9.54 -15.22
N GLN A 61 6.66 9.86 -15.53
CA GLN A 61 7.54 10.53 -14.57
C GLN A 61 6.85 11.80 -14.07
N ASP A 62 6.86 12.05 -12.76
CA ASP A 62 6.17 13.20 -12.15
C ASP A 62 6.97 14.50 -12.30
N LEU A 63 7.30 14.85 -13.54
CA LEU A 63 8.25 15.91 -13.85
C LEU A 63 7.87 16.61 -15.16
N CYS A 64 7.44 17.87 -15.07
CA CYS A 64 7.21 18.67 -16.26
C CYS A 64 8.57 19.10 -16.88
N PRO A 65 8.85 18.82 -18.16
CA PRO A 65 10.13 19.15 -18.80
C PRO A 65 10.38 20.67 -18.91
N HIS A 66 9.36 21.50 -18.73
CA HIS A 66 9.53 22.96 -18.77
C HIS A 66 10.35 23.49 -17.58
N ARG A 67 9.95 23.17 -16.35
CA ARG A 67 10.59 23.69 -15.11
C ARG A 67 10.51 22.72 -13.92
N LEU A 68 10.41 21.42 -14.20
CA LEU A 68 10.48 20.36 -13.20
C LEU A 68 9.33 20.39 -12.16
N ALA A 69 8.22 21.07 -12.46
CA ALA A 69 7.04 21.06 -11.61
C ALA A 69 6.38 19.67 -11.64
N PRO A 70 5.84 19.18 -10.51
CA PRO A 70 5.13 17.91 -10.47
C PRO A 70 3.86 17.98 -11.31
N LEU A 71 3.69 17.00 -12.19
CA LEU A 71 2.51 16.82 -13.01
C LEU A 71 1.34 16.23 -12.21
N SER A 72 1.61 15.60 -11.08
CA SER A 72 0.63 15.08 -10.13
C SER A 72 -0.18 16.18 -9.43
N GLU A 73 0.39 17.37 -9.30
CA GLU A 73 -0.33 18.58 -8.90
C GLU A 73 -1.16 19.18 -10.04
N GLY A 74 -1.10 18.56 -11.23
CA GLY A 74 -1.79 18.88 -12.48
C GLY A 74 -3.30 18.68 -12.46
N ARG A 75 -3.86 18.57 -13.66
CA ARG A 75 -5.27 18.27 -13.90
C ARG A 75 -5.46 17.57 -15.25
N ILE A 76 -6.56 16.84 -15.40
CA ILE A 76 -7.01 16.38 -16.72
C ILE A 76 -7.74 17.54 -17.36
N ASP A 77 -7.27 18.01 -18.51
CA ASP A 77 -7.92 19.12 -19.21
C ASP A 77 -9.31 18.71 -19.71
N ASP A 78 -10.32 19.53 -19.44
CA ASP A 78 -11.70 19.18 -19.78
C ASP A 78 -11.98 19.18 -21.27
N GLN A 79 -11.23 19.95 -22.06
CA GLN A 79 -11.44 20.11 -23.50
C GLN A 79 -10.67 19.07 -24.29
N THR A 80 -9.42 18.83 -23.94
CA THR A 80 -8.53 17.92 -24.69
C THR A 80 -8.45 16.53 -24.07
N GLY A 81 -8.79 16.37 -22.78
CA GLY A 81 -8.67 15.12 -22.05
C GLY A 81 -7.23 14.73 -21.70
N GLN A 82 -6.28 15.66 -21.87
CA GLN A 82 -4.84 15.43 -21.69
C GLN A 82 -4.35 15.85 -20.30
N LEU A 83 -3.18 15.36 -19.91
CA LEU A 83 -2.56 15.76 -18.66
C LEU A 83 -1.99 17.18 -18.79
N MET A 84 -2.51 18.11 -17.99
CA MET A 84 -2.08 19.51 -17.97
C MET A 84 -1.25 19.82 -16.73
N CYS A 85 -0.05 20.35 -16.93
CA CYS A 85 0.78 20.88 -15.85
C CYS A 85 0.15 22.13 -15.23
N SER A 86 0.01 22.14 -13.91
CA SER A 86 -0.57 23.25 -13.13
C SER A 86 0.25 24.53 -13.14
N TYR A 87 1.52 24.48 -13.52
CA TYR A 87 2.37 25.66 -13.45
C TYR A 87 2.14 26.61 -14.64
N HIS A 88 2.23 26.10 -15.87
CA HIS A 88 2.15 26.93 -17.08
C HIS A 88 1.15 26.42 -18.14
N GLY A 89 0.38 25.38 -17.82
CA GLY A 89 -0.68 24.86 -18.68
C GLY A 89 -0.21 24.02 -19.86
N TRP A 90 1.06 23.56 -19.86
CA TRP A 90 1.55 22.63 -20.88
C TRP A 90 0.77 21.32 -20.80
N GLN A 91 0.31 20.82 -21.95
CA GLN A 91 -0.46 19.59 -22.04
C GLN A 91 0.36 18.48 -22.71
N PHE A 92 0.17 17.26 -22.21
CA PHE A 92 0.84 16.06 -22.68
C PHE A 92 -0.18 14.98 -23.04
N ASP A 93 -0.05 14.40 -24.23
CA ASP A 93 -0.89 13.28 -24.67
C ASP A 93 -0.47 11.96 -24.03
N GLN A 94 -1.10 10.86 -24.45
CA GLN A 94 -0.86 9.52 -23.92
C GLN A 94 0.54 8.98 -24.23
N GLN A 95 1.18 9.50 -25.27
CA GLN A 95 2.55 9.15 -25.67
C GLN A 95 3.59 10.01 -24.94
N GLY A 96 3.14 10.91 -24.06
CA GLY A 96 3.98 11.86 -23.35
C GLY A 96 4.40 13.05 -24.22
N LEU A 97 3.90 13.19 -25.43
CA LEU A 97 4.29 14.29 -26.32
C LEU A 97 3.61 15.58 -25.88
N CYS A 98 4.35 16.69 -25.87
CA CYS A 98 3.76 17.99 -25.60
C CYS A 98 2.93 18.43 -26.81
N THR A 99 1.61 18.53 -26.64
CA THR A 99 0.68 18.87 -27.72
C THR A 99 0.27 20.33 -27.69
N HIS A 100 0.34 20.98 -26.53
CA HIS A 100 -0.14 22.33 -26.34
C HIS A 100 0.71 23.10 -25.33
N ILE A 101 1.15 24.29 -25.75
CA ILE A 101 1.81 25.29 -24.91
C ILE A 101 0.99 26.57 -25.05
N PRO A 102 0.28 27.03 -24.01
CA PRO A 102 -0.61 28.19 -24.15
C PRO A 102 0.11 29.50 -24.53
N GLN A 103 1.43 29.57 -24.30
CA GLN A 103 2.26 30.73 -24.59
C GLN A 103 2.96 30.67 -25.97
N ALA A 104 2.67 29.66 -26.80
CA ALA A 104 3.22 29.51 -28.14
C ALA A 104 2.11 29.56 -29.20
N GLU A 105 2.40 30.05 -30.40
CA GLU A 105 1.45 30.05 -31.52
C GLU A 105 1.06 28.62 -31.95
N ALA A 106 2.04 27.72 -31.99
CA ALA A 106 1.85 26.30 -32.22
C ALA A 106 3.05 25.51 -31.66
N VAL A 107 2.83 24.23 -31.34
CA VAL A 107 3.91 23.27 -31.05
C VAL A 107 4.20 22.49 -32.33
N THR A 108 5.39 22.65 -32.90
CA THR A 108 5.81 21.84 -34.06
C THR A 108 6.07 20.39 -33.65
N SER A 109 6.02 19.45 -34.61
CA SER A 109 6.31 18.03 -34.34
C SER A 109 7.72 17.82 -33.75
N GLN A 110 8.71 18.59 -34.19
CA GLN A 110 10.06 18.53 -33.65
C GLN A 110 10.11 19.00 -32.18
N GLN A 111 9.43 20.10 -31.85
CA GLN A 111 9.33 20.58 -30.47
C GLN A 111 8.59 19.60 -29.58
N SER A 112 7.50 19.01 -30.07
CA SER A 112 6.70 18.02 -29.34
C SER A 112 7.53 16.83 -28.86
N GLN A 113 8.47 16.36 -29.70
CA GLN A 113 9.42 15.29 -29.39
C GLN A 113 10.51 15.70 -28.39
N LEU A 114 10.93 16.97 -28.40
CA LEU A 114 11.94 17.49 -27.46
C LEU A 114 11.35 17.85 -26.10
N TYR A 115 10.05 18.12 -26.05
CA TYR A 115 9.32 18.57 -24.87
C TYR A 115 8.47 17.46 -24.26
N CYS A 116 8.84 16.20 -24.48
CA CYS A 116 8.08 15.06 -23.99
C CYS A 116 8.28 14.80 -22.50
N VAL A 117 7.28 14.17 -21.89
CA VAL A 117 7.36 13.56 -20.57
C VAL A 117 7.66 12.07 -20.72
N THR A 118 8.45 11.52 -19.82
CA THR A 118 8.80 10.10 -19.85
C THR A 118 7.57 9.25 -19.51
N VAL A 119 7.20 8.36 -20.42
CA VAL A 119 6.13 7.38 -20.22
C VAL A 119 6.68 6.16 -19.51
N ILE A 120 5.98 5.69 -18.49
CA ILE A 120 6.36 4.52 -17.70
C ILE A 120 5.51 3.32 -18.13
N PRO A 121 6.11 2.15 -18.43
CA PRO A 121 5.34 0.98 -18.80
C PRO A 121 4.38 0.59 -17.67
N THR A 122 3.12 0.35 -18.05
CA THR A 122 2.02 0.13 -17.12
C THR A 122 1.10 -0.97 -17.61
N GLN A 123 0.49 -1.68 -16.67
CA GLN A 123 -0.51 -2.71 -16.96
C GLN A 123 -1.61 -2.71 -15.89
N ALA A 124 -2.87 -2.84 -16.30
CA ALA A 124 -3.99 -3.05 -15.40
C ALA A 124 -4.33 -4.55 -15.35
N HIS A 125 -4.24 -5.18 -14.17
CA HIS A 125 -4.55 -6.60 -14.02
C HIS A 125 -4.98 -6.94 -12.59
N SER A 126 -5.93 -7.88 -12.44
CA SER A 126 -6.47 -8.32 -11.14
C SER A 126 -6.93 -7.16 -10.23
N GLY A 127 -7.50 -6.10 -10.82
CA GLY A 127 -7.94 -4.91 -10.08
C GLY A 127 -6.81 -4.00 -9.57
N LEU A 128 -5.56 -4.23 -9.97
CA LEU A 128 -4.38 -3.47 -9.58
C LEU A 128 -3.76 -2.76 -10.80
N LEU A 129 -3.18 -1.58 -10.57
CA LEU A 129 -2.32 -0.90 -11.53
C LEU A 129 -0.86 -1.29 -11.26
N TRP A 130 -0.22 -1.87 -12.27
CA TRP A 130 1.17 -2.32 -12.26
C TRP A 130 2.06 -1.32 -12.98
N VAL A 131 3.25 -1.08 -12.42
CA VAL A 131 4.26 -0.16 -12.93
C VAL A 131 5.59 -0.89 -13.06
N TRP A 132 6.25 -0.67 -14.19
CA TRP A 132 7.64 -1.06 -14.43
C TRP A 132 8.51 0.20 -14.34
N PRO A 133 9.35 0.36 -13.31
CA PRO A 133 9.98 1.63 -13.00
C PRO A 133 11.15 2.02 -13.93
N ASP A 134 11.60 1.12 -14.80
CA ASP A 134 12.66 1.37 -15.79
C ASP A 134 12.09 1.73 -17.18
N PRO A 135 11.99 3.02 -17.53
CA PRO A 135 11.37 3.45 -18.79
C PRO A 135 12.15 3.01 -20.03
N ASP A 136 13.45 2.71 -19.91
CA ASP A 136 14.33 2.40 -21.03
C ASP A 136 14.25 0.91 -21.45
N THR A 137 13.51 0.08 -20.70
CA THR A 137 13.40 -1.37 -20.94
C THR A 137 11.95 -1.83 -21.13
N GLN A 138 11.17 -1.05 -21.87
CA GLN A 138 9.78 -1.36 -22.21
C GLN A 138 9.64 -2.70 -22.95
N ASP A 139 10.62 -3.09 -23.77
CA ASP A 139 10.67 -4.38 -24.47
C ASP A 139 10.81 -5.55 -23.49
N VAL A 140 11.64 -5.40 -22.45
CA VAL A 140 11.75 -6.38 -21.36
C VAL A 140 10.44 -6.46 -20.59
N ALA A 141 9.88 -5.31 -20.20
CA ALA A 141 8.61 -5.22 -19.48
C ALA A 141 7.48 -5.97 -20.20
N ALA A 142 7.41 -5.85 -21.53
CA ALA A 142 6.37 -6.48 -22.36
C ALA A 142 6.43 -8.02 -22.38
N THR A 143 7.59 -8.61 -22.04
CA THR A 143 7.78 -10.08 -22.02
C THR A 143 7.81 -10.64 -20.60
N GLN A 144 8.00 -9.80 -19.58
CA GLN A 144 8.09 -10.22 -18.19
C GLN A 144 6.69 -10.44 -17.59
N PRO A 145 6.39 -11.59 -16.99
CA PRO A 145 5.09 -11.84 -16.37
C PRO A 145 4.90 -11.02 -15.10
N LEU A 146 3.65 -10.64 -14.83
CA LEU A 146 3.26 -10.07 -13.55
C LEU A 146 3.39 -11.13 -12.44
N PRO A 147 3.86 -10.78 -11.22
CA PRO A 147 3.88 -11.69 -10.06
C PRO A 147 2.46 -11.84 -9.48
N LEU A 148 1.55 -12.47 -10.23
CA LEU A 148 0.16 -12.70 -9.85
C LEU A 148 0.06 -13.89 -8.90
N SER A 149 -0.90 -13.88 -7.97
CA SER A 149 -1.22 -15.10 -7.22
C SER A 149 -1.84 -16.14 -8.16
N PRO A 150 -1.31 -17.37 -8.23
CA PRO A 150 -1.89 -18.43 -9.03
C PRO A 150 -3.34 -18.76 -8.64
N LEU A 151 -3.73 -18.55 -7.37
CA LEU A 151 -5.09 -18.84 -6.89
C LEU A 151 -6.08 -17.75 -7.24
N VAL A 152 -5.69 -16.49 -7.06
CA VAL A 152 -6.57 -15.34 -7.37
C VAL A 152 -6.82 -15.25 -8.87
N ASP A 153 -5.84 -15.62 -9.68
CA ASP A 153 -5.91 -15.47 -11.14
C ASP A 153 -6.55 -16.65 -11.87
N ALA A 154 -6.57 -17.85 -11.27
CA ALA A 154 -7.02 -19.08 -11.95
C ALA A 154 -8.55 -19.27 -12.10
N ASP A 155 -9.35 -18.20 -12.05
CA ASP A 155 -10.82 -18.23 -12.20
C ASP A 155 -11.54 -19.26 -11.27
N GLN A 156 -10.99 -19.48 -10.07
CA GLN A 156 -11.50 -20.47 -9.11
C GLN A 156 -12.65 -19.94 -8.23
N ASN A 157 -13.49 -19.05 -8.75
CA ASN A 157 -14.56 -18.35 -8.01
C ASN A 157 -14.08 -17.56 -6.77
N PHE A 158 -12.81 -17.17 -6.73
CA PHE A 158 -12.30 -16.29 -5.67
C PHE A 158 -12.91 -14.89 -5.80
N VAL A 159 -13.33 -14.33 -4.67
CA VAL A 159 -13.60 -12.90 -4.52
C VAL A 159 -12.56 -12.32 -3.58
N TYR A 160 -12.17 -11.07 -3.80
CA TYR A 160 -11.17 -10.40 -2.97
C TYR A 160 -11.62 -9.00 -2.55
N SER A 161 -11.08 -8.55 -1.42
CA SER A 161 -11.12 -7.17 -0.95
C SER A 161 -9.69 -6.63 -1.03
N SER A 162 -9.53 -5.44 -1.63
CA SER A 162 -8.21 -4.82 -1.76
C SER A 162 -7.97 -3.80 -0.65
N PHE A 163 -6.74 -3.75 -0.16
CA PHE A 163 -6.29 -2.83 0.88
C PHE A 163 -4.94 -2.25 0.50
N MET A 164 -4.70 -0.97 0.78
CA MET A 164 -3.41 -0.32 0.53
C MET A 164 -3.06 0.60 1.69
N ARG A 165 -1.82 0.56 2.19
CA ARG A 165 -1.36 1.49 3.22
C ARG A 165 0.13 1.81 3.07
N ASP A 166 0.49 3.08 3.25
CA ASP A 166 1.89 3.50 3.40
C ASP A 166 2.36 3.25 4.83
N LEU A 167 3.59 2.79 4.97
CA LEU A 167 4.19 2.35 6.22
C LEU A 167 5.46 3.16 6.49
N ALA A 168 5.68 3.47 7.77
CA ALA A 168 6.78 4.32 8.23
C ALA A 168 8.04 3.52 8.58
N TYR A 169 8.33 2.49 7.78
CA TYR A 169 9.53 1.65 7.85
C TYR A 169 9.84 1.06 6.47
N ASP A 170 11.08 0.61 6.27
CA ASP A 170 11.62 0.12 5.00
C ASP A 170 10.96 -1.15 4.50
N TRP A 171 11.06 -1.34 3.18
CA TRP A 171 10.62 -2.56 2.49
C TRP A 171 11.22 -3.83 3.07
N GLN A 172 12.49 -3.81 3.48
CA GLN A 172 13.15 -4.99 4.04
C GLN A 172 12.53 -5.42 5.38
N THR A 173 12.13 -4.45 6.18
CA THR A 173 11.49 -4.65 7.47
C THR A 173 10.08 -5.20 7.27
N LEU A 174 9.36 -4.71 6.24
CA LEU A 174 8.05 -5.22 5.85
C LEU A 174 8.12 -6.69 5.39
N VAL A 175 9.04 -7.04 4.49
CA VAL A 175 9.17 -8.42 3.99
C VAL A 175 9.58 -9.37 5.12
N GLU A 176 10.50 -8.95 6.00
CA GLU A 176 10.86 -9.73 7.19
C GLU A 176 9.68 -9.94 8.14
N ASN A 177 8.89 -8.90 8.44
CA ASN A 177 7.70 -9.02 9.29
C ASN A 177 6.66 -9.99 8.70
N LEU A 178 6.42 -9.91 7.39
CA LEU A 178 5.53 -10.83 6.69
C LEU A 178 6.12 -12.23 6.49
N SER A 179 7.40 -12.43 6.77
CA SER A 179 8.05 -13.75 6.72
C SER A 179 7.95 -14.50 8.04
N ASP A 180 7.58 -13.82 9.13
CA ASP A 180 7.49 -14.40 10.47
C ASP A 180 6.04 -14.40 10.98
N PRO A 181 5.29 -15.51 10.87
CA PRO A 181 3.95 -15.60 11.43
C PRO A 181 3.91 -15.68 12.98
N SER A 182 5.05 -15.84 13.65
CA SER A 182 5.10 -16.04 15.11
C SER A 182 4.73 -14.79 15.91
N HIS A 183 4.87 -13.60 15.32
CA HIS A 183 4.46 -12.35 15.96
C HIS A 183 2.94 -12.19 16.04
N VAL A 184 2.17 -12.85 15.16
CA VAL A 184 0.73 -12.61 15.00
C VAL A 184 -0.08 -12.78 16.30
N PRO A 185 0.10 -13.84 17.11
CA PRO A 185 -0.59 -13.98 18.39
C PRO A 185 -0.32 -12.85 19.39
N PHE A 186 0.82 -12.19 19.29
CA PHE A 186 1.31 -11.20 20.26
C PHE A 186 1.07 -9.75 19.80
N ALA A 187 1.57 -9.38 18.62
CA ALA A 187 1.42 -8.02 18.09
C ALA A 187 -0.05 -7.68 17.79
N HIS A 188 -0.81 -8.69 17.33
CA HIS A 188 -2.20 -8.54 16.87
C HIS A 188 -3.21 -9.13 17.86
N HIS A 189 -2.85 -9.20 19.15
CA HIS A 189 -3.72 -9.77 20.19
C HIS A 189 -5.06 -9.05 20.27
N GLY A 190 -6.17 -9.80 20.22
CA GLY A 190 -7.52 -9.24 20.27
C GLY A 190 -8.02 -8.67 18.94
N VAL A 191 -7.18 -8.64 17.90
CA VAL A 191 -7.55 -8.24 16.53
C VAL A 191 -7.57 -9.46 15.60
N GLN A 192 -6.40 -10.07 15.37
CA GLN A 192 -6.24 -11.24 14.49
C GLN A 192 -5.58 -12.42 15.21
N GLY A 193 -4.94 -12.18 16.35
CA GLY A 193 -4.19 -13.17 17.12
C GLY A 193 -4.68 -13.34 18.56
N ASN A 194 -4.26 -14.45 19.17
CA ASN A 194 -4.47 -14.71 20.60
C ASN A 194 -3.17 -15.23 21.24
N ARG A 195 -2.52 -14.43 22.09
CA ARG A 195 -1.24 -14.78 22.74
C ARG A 195 -1.29 -16.08 23.53
N ASN A 196 -2.46 -16.44 24.05
CA ASN A 196 -2.65 -17.69 24.81
C ASN A 196 -2.73 -18.94 23.89
N GLN A 197 -2.76 -18.74 22.57
CA GLN A 197 -2.78 -19.81 21.57
C GLN A 197 -1.44 -19.92 20.81
N ALA A 198 -0.42 -19.16 21.21
CA ALA A 198 0.92 -19.26 20.64
C ALA A 198 1.48 -20.67 20.86
N ALA A 199 2.09 -21.23 19.82
CA ALA A 199 2.65 -22.57 19.81
C ALA A 199 3.87 -22.61 18.86
N PRO A 200 4.73 -23.64 18.93
CA PRO A 200 5.79 -23.83 17.94
C PRO A 200 5.23 -23.83 16.51
N ILE A 201 5.93 -23.18 15.59
CA ILE A 201 5.63 -23.15 14.16
C ILE A 201 6.78 -23.83 13.43
N PRO A 202 6.76 -25.16 13.28
CA PRO A 202 7.70 -25.85 12.42
C PRO A 202 7.50 -25.40 10.96
N MET A 203 8.59 -25.12 10.27
CA MET A 203 8.61 -24.67 8.89
C MET A 203 9.61 -25.52 8.10
N GLU A 204 9.16 -26.01 6.96
CA GLU A 204 9.97 -26.71 5.98
C GLU A 204 10.19 -25.80 4.77
N VAL A 205 11.44 -25.65 4.34
CA VAL A 205 11.78 -24.93 3.11
C VAL A 205 11.59 -25.88 1.94
N LEU A 206 10.62 -25.59 1.08
CA LEU A 206 10.32 -26.39 -0.11
C LEU A 206 11.16 -25.91 -1.31
N THR A 207 11.28 -24.59 -1.46
CA THR A 207 12.02 -23.95 -2.56
C THR A 207 12.77 -22.72 -2.04
N SER A 208 14.00 -22.49 -2.53
CA SER A 208 14.79 -21.28 -2.25
C SER A 208 15.68 -20.98 -3.47
N THR A 209 15.14 -20.19 -4.42
CA THR A 209 15.78 -19.76 -5.67
C THR A 209 15.81 -18.23 -5.77
N PRO A 210 16.50 -17.64 -6.76
CA PRO A 210 16.43 -16.19 -6.97
C PRO A 210 15.01 -15.65 -7.24
N GLU A 211 14.11 -16.47 -7.80
CA GLU A 211 12.76 -16.09 -8.22
C GLU A 211 11.67 -16.47 -7.22
N LEU A 212 11.93 -17.42 -6.31
CA LEU A 212 10.93 -17.92 -5.37
C LEU A 212 11.57 -18.48 -4.10
N ILE A 213 11.04 -18.08 -2.95
CA ILE A 213 11.21 -18.78 -1.68
C ILE A 213 9.84 -19.33 -1.28
N GLU A 214 9.75 -20.62 -1.02
CA GLU A 214 8.53 -21.28 -0.59
C GLU A 214 8.80 -22.09 0.67
N VAL A 215 7.98 -21.86 1.68
CA VAL A 215 7.97 -22.64 2.92
C VAL A 215 6.58 -23.15 3.21
N GLN A 216 6.50 -24.27 3.92
CA GLN A 216 5.26 -24.80 4.45
C GLN A 216 5.36 -24.93 5.96
N THR A 217 4.35 -24.42 6.66
CA THR A 217 4.23 -24.65 8.11
C THR A 217 3.64 -26.04 8.36
N THR A 218 4.28 -26.86 9.19
CA THR A 218 3.75 -28.20 9.54
C THR A 218 3.09 -28.16 10.92
N GLY A 219 1.85 -28.64 11.04
CA GLY A 219 1.09 -28.54 12.29
C GLY A 219 -0.41 -28.76 12.11
N LYS A 220 -1.22 -28.26 13.05
CA LYS A 220 -2.69 -28.42 13.04
C LYS A 220 -3.35 -27.81 11.81
N PHE A 221 -2.76 -26.75 11.26
CA PHE A 221 -3.17 -26.12 10.00
C PHE A 221 -1.92 -25.91 9.14
N SER A 222 -1.83 -26.63 8.02
CA SER A 222 -0.76 -26.41 7.05
C SER A 222 -1.03 -25.12 6.27
N THR A 223 -0.02 -24.27 6.17
CA THR A 223 -0.07 -23.00 5.45
C THR A 223 1.15 -22.96 4.54
N ASN A 224 0.92 -22.74 3.25
CA ASN A 224 2.00 -22.48 2.30
C ASN A 224 2.25 -20.97 2.28
N ILE A 225 3.51 -20.59 2.42
CA ILE A 225 3.96 -19.19 2.40
C ILE A 225 4.98 -19.06 1.28
N THR A 226 4.70 -18.17 0.33
CA THR A 226 5.62 -17.90 -0.79
C THR A 226 6.06 -16.45 -0.78
N PHE A 227 7.35 -16.23 -1.04
CA PHE A 227 7.92 -14.95 -1.40
C PHE A 227 8.42 -15.02 -2.84
N GLN A 228 7.78 -14.30 -3.74
CA GLN A 228 8.28 -14.05 -5.09
C GLN A 228 8.83 -12.61 -5.13
N PRO A 229 10.15 -12.44 -5.25
CA PRO A 229 10.77 -11.13 -5.31
C PRO A 229 10.27 -10.28 -6.48
N PRO A 230 10.28 -8.94 -6.32
CA PRO A 230 10.66 -8.21 -5.11
C PRO A 230 9.49 -7.97 -4.16
N CYS A 231 8.25 -8.29 -4.54
CA CYS A 231 7.10 -7.73 -3.86
C CYS A 231 6.07 -8.73 -3.36
N ARG A 232 5.90 -9.93 -3.93
CA ARG A 232 4.75 -10.79 -3.58
C ARG A 232 5.07 -11.70 -2.40
N MET A 233 4.42 -11.45 -1.27
CA MET A 233 4.25 -12.39 -0.16
C MET A 233 2.86 -12.98 -0.23
N GLU A 234 2.72 -14.30 -0.19
CA GLU A 234 1.41 -14.95 -0.24
C GLU A 234 1.27 -16.04 0.82
N TYR A 235 0.20 -15.97 1.60
CA TYR A 235 -0.22 -16.99 2.54
C TYR A 235 -1.45 -17.72 2.02
N GLN A 236 -1.35 -19.03 1.83
CA GLN A 236 -2.44 -19.86 1.36
C GLN A 236 -2.98 -20.73 2.51
N PHE A 237 -4.25 -20.53 2.83
CA PHE A 237 -4.95 -21.21 3.92
C PHE A 237 -5.97 -22.20 3.36
N SER A 238 -5.83 -23.48 3.72
CA SER A 238 -6.85 -24.50 3.46
C SER A 238 -7.74 -24.68 4.69
N ILE A 239 -9.05 -24.47 4.52
CA ILE A 239 -10.03 -24.52 5.61
C ILE A 239 -10.80 -25.86 5.60
N GLY A 240 -10.51 -26.73 4.62
CA GLY A 240 -11.22 -28.00 4.41
C GLY A 240 -12.42 -27.85 3.46
N ASP A 241 -12.96 -28.97 2.97
CA ASP A 241 -14.12 -29.03 2.06
C ASP A 241 -13.99 -28.17 0.79
N GLY A 242 -12.76 -28.04 0.25
CA GLY A 242 -12.47 -27.19 -0.91
C GLY A 242 -12.50 -25.68 -0.63
N LYS A 243 -12.73 -25.26 0.62
CA LYS A 243 -12.70 -23.85 1.02
C LYS A 243 -11.27 -23.38 1.20
N GLN A 244 -10.93 -22.32 0.49
CA GLN A 244 -9.62 -21.72 0.47
C GLN A 244 -9.71 -20.22 0.70
N ALA A 245 -8.75 -19.70 1.44
CA ALA A 245 -8.48 -18.27 1.55
C ALA A 245 -7.01 -18.03 1.23
N THR A 246 -6.71 -16.93 0.56
CA THR A 246 -5.34 -16.48 0.35
C THR A 246 -5.22 -15.01 0.74
N MET A 247 -4.09 -14.67 1.36
CA MET A 247 -3.69 -13.31 1.61
C MET A 247 -2.48 -13.04 0.72
N VAL A 248 -2.71 -12.32 -0.37
CA VAL A 248 -1.66 -11.87 -1.28
C VAL A 248 -1.29 -10.46 -0.86
N THR A 249 -0.03 -10.28 -0.48
CA THR A 249 0.50 -9.01 0.00
C THR A 249 1.67 -8.60 -0.89
N TYR A 250 1.61 -7.39 -1.42
CA TYR A 250 2.67 -6.79 -2.20
C TYR A 250 3.41 -5.74 -1.38
N CYS A 251 4.70 -6.01 -1.13
CA CYS A 251 5.64 -5.14 -0.44
C CYS A 251 6.30 -4.20 -1.45
N ILE A 252 5.98 -2.91 -1.39
CA ILE A 252 6.44 -1.91 -2.36
C ILE A 252 7.49 -1.01 -1.71
N PRO A 253 8.72 -0.93 -2.25
CA PRO A 253 9.73 0.01 -1.78
C PRO A 253 9.38 1.43 -2.25
N ILE A 254 8.98 2.31 -1.33
CA ILE A 254 8.63 3.71 -1.66
C ILE A 254 9.89 4.56 -1.65
N ALA A 255 10.57 4.64 -0.52
CA ALA A 255 11.76 5.46 -0.27
C ALA A 255 12.47 4.93 0.99
N PRO A 256 13.71 5.34 1.29
CA PRO A 256 14.36 4.97 2.55
C PRO A 256 13.49 5.31 3.77
N GLY A 257 13.33 4.34 4.68
CA GLY A 257 12.45 4.36 5.83
C GLY A 257 10.95 4.32 5.52
N ARG A 258 10.54 4.03 4.28
CA ARG A 258 9.13 4.00 3.85
C ARG A 258 8.84 2.87 2.87
N SER A 259 7.75 2.16 3.12
CA SER A 259 7.23 1.13 2.24
C SER A 259 5.73 1.27 2.08
N ARG A 260 5.16 0.51 1.15
CA ARG A 260 3.72 0.37 1.02
C ARG A 260 3.35 -1.09 0.98
N ILE A 261 2.22 -1.39 1.60
CA ILE A 261 1.54 -2.67 1.46
C ILE A 261 0.35 -2.48 0.52
N VAL A 262 0.25 -3.31 -0.51
CA VAL A 262 -0.97 -3.50 -1.32
C VAL A 262 -1.39 -4.96 -1.15
N ALA A 263 -2.56 -5.21 -0.58
CA ALA A 263 -3.02 -6.56 -0.24
C ALA A 263 -4.34 -6.91 -0.91
N LEU A 264 -4.47 -8.16 -1.35
CA LEU A 264 -5.70 -8.80 -1.79
C LEU A 264 -6.05 -9.92 -0.81
N PHE A 265 -7.16 -9.74 -0.09
CA PHE A 265 -7.70 -10.77 0.81
C PHE A 265 -8.75 -11.57 0.05
N ALA A 266 -8.33 -12.69 -0.52
CA ALA A 266 -9.18 -13.48 -1.41
C ALA A 266 -9.70 -14.75 -0.74
N ARG A 267 -10.94 -15.13 -1.07
CA ARG A 267 -11.54 -16.41 -0.65
C ARG A 267 -12.56 -16.91 -1.65
N ASN A 268 -12.75 -18.22 -1.72
CA ASN A 268 -13.77 -18.86 -2.58
C ASN A 268 -15.07 -19.23 -1.84
N PHE A 269 -15.18 -18.87 -0.55
CA PHE A 269 -16.34 -19.16 0.30
C PHE A 269 -16.87 -17.89 0.97
N ALA A 270 -18.11 -17.95 1.47
CA ALA A 270 -18.80 -16.80 2.07
C ALA A 270 -18.73 -15.54 1.19
N THR A 271 -18.78 -15.71 -0.13
CA THR A 271 -18.57 -14.65 -1.12
C THR A 271 -19.68 -13.59 -1.06
N GLY A 272 -20.91 -14.00 -0.75
CA GLY A 272 -22.03 -13.08 -0.51
C GLY A 272 -21.79 -12.10 0.64
N LEU A 273 -21.15 -12.54 1.73
CA LEU A 273 -20.85 -11.68 2.88
C LEU A 273 -19.86 -10.57 2.51
N MET A 274 -18.88 -10.85 1.65
CA MET A 274 -17.93 -9.84 1.17
C MET A 274 -18.59 -8.75 0.31
N LYS A 275 -19.68 -9.08 -0.39
CA LYS A 275 -20.41 -8.10 -1.21
C LYS A 275 -21.26 -7.14 -0.36
N VAL A 276 -21.64 -7.54 0.85
CA VAL A 276 -22.54 -6.77 1.72
C VAL A 276 -21.79 -5.88 2.70
N ILE A 277 -20.64 -6.34 3.21
CA ILE A 277 -19.84 -5.55 4.15
C ILE A 277 -19.07 -4.48 3.37
N PRO A 278 -19.27 -3.18 3.64
CA PRO A 278 -18.48 -2.14 2.99
C PRO A 278 -17.00 -2.29 3.32
N ARG A 279 -16.13 -2.22 2.30
CA ARG A 279 -14.65 -2.33 2.46
C ARG A 279 -14.10 -1.52 3.63
N TRP A 280 -14.53 -0.26 3.78
CA TRP A 280 -14.02 0.61 4.85
C TRP A 280 -14.22 0.03 6.26
N VAL A 281 -15.26 -0.79 6.49
CA VAL A 281 -15.50 -1.44 7.79
C VAL A 281 -14.38 -2.42 8.09
N GLU A 282 -14.07 -3.29 7.13
CA GLU A 282 -12.96 -4.24 7.26
C GLU A 282 -11.62 -3.49 7.46
N HIS A 283 -11.40 -2.43 6.68
CA HIS A 283 -10.18 -1.65 6.76
C HIS A 283 -10.01 -0.99 8.13
N MET A 284 -11.05 -0.35 8.65
CA MET A 284 -10.98 0.42 9.89
C MET A 284 -10.97 -0.45 11.15
N LEU A 285 -11.69 -1.58 11.11
CA LEU A 285 -11.88 -2.43 12.28
C LEU A 285 -10.90 -3.59 12.37
N ASN A 286 -10.32 -4.04 11.25
CA ASN A 286 -9.40 -5.17 11.23
C ASN A 286 -8.03 -4.79 10.66
N ARG A 287 -7.96 -4.26 9.43
CA ARG A 287 -6.68 -4.11 8.71
C ARG A 287 -5.77 -3.02 9.26
N ASN A 288 -6.32 -1.84 9.55
CA ASN A 288 -5.54 -0.77 10.15
C ASN A 288 -5.05 -1.12 11.56
N PRO A 289 -5.89 -1.67 12.47
CA PRO A 289 -5.42 -2.11 13.78
C PRO A 289 -4.26 -3.13 13.75
N VAL A 290 -4.28 -4.09 12.81
CA VAL A 290 -3.14 -5.01 12.61
C VAL A 290 -1.86 -4.23 12.33
N LEU A 291 -1.86 -3.37 11.31
CA LEU A 291 -0.66 -2.62 10.92
C LEU A 291 -0.23 -1.57 11.96
N ASP A 292 -1.16 -1.07 12.78
CA ASP A 292 -0.82 -0.20 13.91
C ASP A 292 -0.05 -0.96 15.00
N GLY A 293 -0.38 -2.24 15.21
CA GLY A 293 0.33 -3.15 16.11
C GLY A 293 1.77 -3.43 15.68
N ASP A 294 2.07 -3.34 14.38
CA ASP A 294 3.42 -3.52 13.84
C ASP A 294 4.24 -2.22 13.84
N MET A 295 3.61 -1.10 13.46
CA MET A 295 4.30 0.13 13.06
C MET A 295 5.38 0.60 14.02
N ILE A 296 5.07 0.61 15.32
CA ILE A 296 5.97 1.14 16.34
C ILE A 296 7.09 0.14 16.67
N LEU A 297 6.77 -1.15 16.71
CA LEU A 297 7.73 -2.22 16.95
C LEU A 297 8.76 -2.26 15.83
N LEU A 298 8.29 -2.32 14.59
CA LEU A 298 9.13 -2.44 13.40
C LEU A 298 9.96 -1.20 13.16
N ARG A 299 9.40 0.00 13.37
CA ARG A 299 10.17 1.23 13.27
C ARG A 299 11.30 1.29 14.31
N SER A 300 11.02 0.88 15.54
CA SER A 300 12.05 0.80 16.58
C SER A 300 13.12 -0.24 16.23
N GLN A 301 12.71 -1.43 15.78
CA GLN A 301 13.60 -2.51 15.37
C GLN A 301 14.53 -2.07 14.24
N GLU A 302 14.00 -1.44 13.21
CA GLU A 302 14.77 -0.93 12.07
C GLU A 302 15.82 0.09 12.50
N LYS A 303 15.44 1.04 13.38
CA LYS A 303 16.39 2.00 13.95
C LYS A 303 17.55 1.32 14.68
N GLN A 304 17.25 0.31 15.49
CA GLN A 304 18.28 -0.46 16.21
C GLN A 304 19.15 -1.25 15.22
N LEU A 305 18.54 -1.92 14.24
CA LEU A 305 19.25 -2.69 13.23
C LEU A 305 20.24 -1.80 12.48
N LEU A 306 19.80 -0.64 11.97
CA LEU A 306 20.66 0.32 11.26
C LEU A 306 21.81 0.85 12.10
N GLN A 307 21.62 1.02 13.41
CA GLN A 307 22.68 1.44 14.33
C GLN A 307 23.72 0.32 14.54
N HIS A 308 23.29 -0.93 14.63
CA HIS A 308 24.18 -2.07 14.85
C HIS A 308 24.88 -2.55 13.57
N THR A 309 24.21 -2.50 12.41
CA THR A 309 24.77 -2.99 11.13
C THR A 309 25.91 -2.13 10.59
N GLN A 310 26.18 -0.96 11.19
CA GLN A 310 27.41 -0.21 10.92
C GLN A 310 28.68 -0.97 11.35
N THR A 311 28.54 -1.93 12.28
CA THR A 311 29.67 -2.64 12.89
C THR A 311 29.51 -4.16 12.93
N GLN A 312 28.31 -4.69 12.65
CA GLN A 312 27.96 -6.10 12.80
C GLN A 312 27.13 -6.61 11.62
N ASN A 313 27.18 -7.91 11.34
CA ASN A 313 26.29 -8.54 10.35
C ASN A 313 24.94 -8.89 11.00
N TRP A 314 23.86 -8.95 10.23
CA TRP A 314 22.51 -9.23 10.74
C TRP A 314 22.43 -10.56 11.51
N GLN A 315 23.21 -11.58 11.12
CA GLN A 315 23.25 -12.88 11.82
C GLN A 315 23.79 -12.76 13.25
N THR A 316 24.55 -11.70 13.55
CA THR A 316 25.05 -11.43 14.91
C THR A 316 24.22 -10.39 15.65
N THR A 317 23.53 -9.49 14.93
CA THR A 317 22.71 -8.41 15.50
C THR A 317 21.45 -8.90 16.24
N TYR A 318 20.71 -9.86 15.70
CA TYR A 318 19.54 -10.45 16.38
C TYR A 318 19.54 -11.98 16.26
N LYS A 319 18.72 -12.64 17.08
CA LYS A 319 18.71 -14.10 17.22
C LYS A 319 17.46 -14.68 16.58
N LEU A 320 17.66 -15.72 15.76
CA LEU A 320 16.61 -16.46 15.05
C LEU A 320 16.72 -17.96 15.40
N PRO A 321 16.37 -18.34 16.65
CA PRO A 321 16.75 -19.63 17.21
C PRO A 321 15.81 -20.78 16.85
N THR A 322 14.62 -20.49 16.29
CA THR A 322 13.54 -21.47 16.15
C THR A 322 13.24 -21.80 14.70
N SER A 323 12.39 -22.81 14.50
CA SER A 323 11.91 -23.13 13.16
C SER A 323 10.98 -22.07 12.58
N ALA A 324 10.36 -21.21 13.41
CA ALA A 324 9.48 -20.15 12.92
C ALA A 324 10.26 -19.06 12.16
N ASP A 325 11.57 -18.96 12.42
CA ASP A 325 12.45 -17.97 11.82
C ASP A 325 12.98 -18.38 10.43
N ARG A 326 12.62 -19.57 9.93
CA ARG A 326 13.24 -20.14 8.72
C ARG A 326 13.04 -19.28 7.49
N LEU A 327 11.83 -18.75 7.25
CA LEU A 327 11.57 -17.90 6.10
C LEU A 327 12.31 -16.55 6.21
N VAL A 328 12.42 -15.99 7.41
CA VAL A 328 13.23 -14.78 7.65
C VAL A 328 14.71 -15.02 7.28
N ILE A 329 15.27 -16.16 7.69
CA ILE A 329 16.65 -16.54 7.38
C ILE A 329 16.84 -16.68 5.86
N GLU A 330 15.93 -17.38 5.17
CA GLU A 330 16.01 -17.56 3.72
C GLU A 330 15.87 -16.24 2.98
N TYR A 331 14.94 -15.37 3.40
CA TYR A 331 14.79 -14.02 2.86
C TYR A 331 16.06 -13.18 3.03
N ARG A 332 16.64 -13.14 4.24
CA ARG A 332 17.87 -12.36 4.49
C ARG A 332 19.06 -12.86 3.68
N ARG A 333 19.20 -14.19 3.54
CA ARG A 333 20.22 -14.80 2.66
C ARG A 333 20.00 -14.43 1.20
N TRP A 334 18.75 -14.49 0.73
CA TRP A 334 18.39 -14.09 -0.62
C TRP A 334 18.76 -12.62 -0.87
N PHE A 335 18.41 -11.73 0.07
CA PHE A 335 18.67 -10.30 -0.05
C PHE A 335 20.18 -9.97 -0.03
N GLU A 336 20.94 -10.63 0.85
CA GLU A 336 22.40 -10.50 0.90
C GLU A 336 23.05 -11.03 -0.39
N LYS A 337 22.63 -12.19 -0.86
CA LYS A 337 23.23 -12.87 -2.03
C LYS A 337 22.94 -12.16 -3.35
N TYR A 338 21.68 -11.83 -3.60
CA TYR A 338 21.24 -11.34 -4.92
C TYR A 338 21.12 -9.81 -5.00
N SER A 339 21.08 -9.11 -3.85
CA SER A 339 20.92 -7.65 -3.79
C SER A 339 22.04 -6.94 -3.02
N HIS A 340 23.08 -7.67 -2.60
CA HIS A 340 24.13 -7.15 -1.70
C HIS A 340 23.59 -6.50 -0.42
N GLY A 341 22.40 -6.92 0.02
CA GLY A 341 21.72 -6.35 1.18
C GLY A 341 21.24 -4.91 1.00
N GLN A 342 21.06 -4.44 -0.24
CA GLN A 342 20.67 -3.07 -0.53
C GLN A 342 19.55 -2.99 -1.59
N ILE A 343 18.72 -1.96 -1.47
CA ILE A 343 17.76 -1.56 -2.50
C ILE A 343 18.43 -0.48 -3.34
N PRO A 344 18.41 -0.57 -4.68
CA PRO A 344 18.97 0.46 -5.54
C PRO A 344 18.03 1.67 -5.59
N TRP A 345 18.16 2.55 -4.60
CA TRP A 345 17.45 3.83 -4.59
C TRP A 345 18.04 4.78 -5.63
N GLY A 346 17.20 5.58 -6.31
CA GLY A 346 17.68 6.57 -7.29
C GLY A 346 17.04 6.35 -8.64
N SER A 347 17.76 6.53 -9.74
CA SER A 347 17.29 6.17 -11.09
C SER A 347 17.89 4.82 -11.54
N ALA A 348 17.28 4.16 -12.52
CA ALA A 348 17.75 2.87 -13.06
C ALA A 348 19.21 2.95 -13.59
N ASP A 349 19.59 4.10 -14.15
CA ASP A 349 20.94 4.39 -14.66
C ASP A 349 21.91 4.94 -13.59
N GLY A 350 21.45 5.13 -12.35
CA GLY A 350 22.22 5.68 -11.24
C GLY A 350 22.60 7.16 -11.36
N GLN A 351 22.08 7.90 -12.36
CA GLN A 351 22.45 9.30 -12.58
C GLN A 351 21.77 10.29 -11.64
N ILE A 352 20.59 9.96 -11.10
CA ILE A 352 19.87 10.82 -10.17
C ILE A 352 20.17 10.35 -8.74
N PRO A 353 21.03 11.07 -7.98
CA PRO A 353 21.24 10.75 -6.58
C PRO A 353 19.93 10.97 -5.82
N VAL A 354 19.57 9.99 -4.99
CA VAL A 354 18.48 10.12 -4.02
C VAL A 354 18.79 11.34 -3.14
N ALA A 355 17.79 12.17 -2.86
CA ALA A 355 17.92 13.20 -1.83
C ALA A 355 18.48 12.54 -0.57
N SER A 356 19.71 12.92 -0.21
CA SER A 356 20.48 12.29 0.86
C SER A 356 19.63 12.13 2.11
N ASN A 357 19.49 10.89 2.57
CA ASN A 357 18.97 10.46 3.87
C ASN A 357 18.52 11.62 4.78
N ASN A 358 17.28 12.08 4.65
CA ASN A 358 16.71 12.90 5.70
C ASN A 358 16.35 11.96 6.86
N TYR A 359 17.34 11.71 7.73
CA TYR A 359 17.28 10.98 9.00
C TYR A 359 16.29 11.58 10.03
N ALA A 360 15.14 12.09 9.59
CA ALA A 360 13.96 12.32 10.42
C ALA A 360 13.48 11.04 11.13
N TYR A 361 14.03 9.87 10.77
CA TYR A 361 13.86 8.56 11.41
C TYR A 361 14.39 8.49 12.85
N LEU A 362 15.31 9.38 13.25
CA LEU A 362 16.09 9.20 14.48
C LEU A 362 15.51 9.88 15.71
N GLN A 363 14.37 10.58 15.60
CA GLN A 363 13.73 11.21 16.76
C GLN A 363 13.25 10.15 17.80
N PRO A 364 13.00 10.56 19.05
CA PRO A 364 12.43 9.68 20.07
C PRO A 364 11.02 9.18 19.70
N LEU A 365 10.74 7.89 19.94
CA LEU A 365 9.48 7.23 19.56
C LEU A 365 8.23 7.91 20.14
N GLY A 366 8.32 8.44 21.37
CA GLY A 366 7.18 9.08 22.05
C GLY A 366 6.64 10.31 21.32
N GLU A 367 7.53 11.08 20.67
CA GLU A 367 7.17 12.30 19.92
C GLU A 367 6.69 12.00 18.49
N GLN A 368 6.83 10.75 18.04
CA GLN A 368 6.52 10.30 16.68
C GLN A 368 5.25 9.45 16.57
N ARG A 369 4.62 9.02 17.67
CA ARG A 369 3.45 8.11 17.60
C ARG A 369 2.32 8.66 16.72
N PRO A 370 1.91 9.95 16.82
CA PRO A 370 0.88 10.50 15.95
C PRO A 370 1.22 10.42 14.45
N GLN A 371 2.50 10.59 14.10
CA GLN A 371 2.98 10.54 12.72
C GLN A 371 3.12 9.09 12.22
N LEU A 372 3.57 8.18 13.10
CA LEU A 372 3.72 6.76 12.76
C LEU A 372 2.36 6.08 12.57
N LEU A 373 1.37 6.42 13.40
CA LEU A 373 0.01 5.86 13.34
C LEU A 373 -0.99 6.76 12.60
N ASP A 374 -0.51 7.64 11.72
CA ASP A 374 -1.34 8.51 10.89
C ASP A 374 -2.08 7.72 9.81
N ARG A 375 -3.19 7.11 10.19
CA ARG A 375 -4.07 6.38 9.26
C ARG A 375 -4.60 7.28 8.15
N TYR A 376 -4.71 8.58 8.36
CA TYR A 376 -5.32 9.47 7.37
C TYR A 376 -4.47 9.55 6.12
N HIS A 377 -3.21 9.97 6.26
CA HIS A 377 -2.30 10.10 5.11
C HIS A 377 -1.82 8.74 4.61
N GLN A 378 -1.69 7.75 5.51
CA GLN A 378 -1.23 6.42 5.13
C GLN A 378 -2.29 5.57 4.43
N HIS A 379 -3.59 5.81 4.66
CA HIS A 379 -4.67 4.96 4.15
C HIS A 379 -5.96 5.71 3.78
N THR A 380 -6.55 6.48 4.69
CA THR A 380 -7.90 7.04 4.48
C THR A 380 -7.95 7.96 3.25
N LEU A 381 -6.92 8.77 3.03
CA LEU A 381 -6.86 9.69 1.90
C LEU A 381 -6.74 8.95 0.57
N ILE A 382 -5.99 7.84 0.53
CA ILE A 382 -5.71 7.06 -0.68
C ILE A 382 -6.86 6.09 -1.02
N CYS A 383 -7.53 5.51 -0.03
CA CYS A 383 -8.61 4.56 -0.23
C CYS A 383 -9.95 5.26 -0.51
N SER A 384 -10.54 5.04 -1.69
CA SER A 384 -11.80 5.69 -2.11
C SER A 384 -12.96 5.32 -1.19
N SER A 385 -13.00 4.07 -0.71
CA SER A 385 -14.02 3.58 0.22
C SER A 385 -13.94 4.27 1.59
N CYS A 386 -12.75 4.39 2.18
CA CYS A 386 -12.55 5.04 3.47
C CYS A 386 -12.70 6.57 3.39
N ARG A 387 -12.16 7.20 2.35
CA ARG A 387 -12.35 8.63 2.05
C ARG A 387 -13.84 8.97 1.90
N GLY A 388 -14.56 8.16 1.12
CA GLY A 388 -16.00 8.31 0.90
C GLY A 388 -16.81 8.10 2.18
N ALA A 389 -16.47 7.09 2.98
CA ALA A 389 -17.12 6.85 4.27
C ALA A 389 -16.92 8.03 5.23
N LEU A 390 -15.70 8.54 5.37
CA LEU A 390 -15.40 9.71 6.21
C LEU A 390 -16.18 10.96 5.74
N SER A 391 -16.25 11.19 4.43
CA SER A 391 -17.03 12.28 3.86
C SER A 391 -18.53 12.17 4.21
N ARG A 392 -19.12 10.99 4.05
CA ARG A 392 -20.53 10.71 4.43
C ARG A 392 -20.76 10.84 5.92
N ILE A 393 -19.83 10.38 6.77
CA ILE A 393 -19.90 10.53 8.23
C ILE A 393 -19.97 12.01 8.60
N LYS A 394 -19.10 12.85 8.03
CA LYS A 394 -19.10 14.30 8.26
C LYS A 394 -20.38 14.98 7.75
N GLN A 395 -20.90 14.55 6.60
CA GLN A 395 -22.19 15.04 6.11
C GLN A 395 -23.34 14.65 7.04
N LEU A 396 -23.36 13.39 7.52
CA LEU A 396 -24.37 12.90 8.45
C LEU A 396 -24.32 13.65 9.78
N GLN A 397 -23.14 13.94 10.33
CA GLN A 397 -23.00 14.80 11.51
C GLN A 397 -23.67 16.17 11.29
N LYS A 398 -23.40 16.84 10.17
CA LYS A 398 -24.03 18.13 9.83
C LYS A 398 -25.56 18.02 9.73
N MET A 399 -26.05 16.96 9.08
CA MET A 399 -27.49 16.72 8.97
C MET A 399 -28.13 16.47 10.33
N LEU A 400 -27.51 15.69 11.21
CA LEU A 400 -28.03 15.40 12.55
C LEU A 400 -28.09 16.66 13.42
N VAL A 401 -27.09 17.54 13.34
CA VAL A 401 -27.12 18.85 14.01
C VAL A 401 -28.25 19.74 13.45
N ALA A 402 -28.45 19.74 12.13
CA ALA A 402 -29.56 20.48 11.51
C ALA A 402 -30.93 19.93 11.94
N VAL A 403 -31.10 18.59 11.96
CA VAL A 403 -32.32 17.93 12.45
C VAL A 403 -32.57 18.28 13.92
N PHE A 404 -31.54 18.28 14.76
CA PHE A 404 -31.65 18.71 16.15
C PHE A 404 -32.18 20.14 16.25
N ALA A 405 -31.57 21.10 15.54
CA ALA A 405 -31.99 22.49 15.56
C ALA A 405 -33.44 22.66 15.07
N ILE A 406 -33.79 22.04 13.95
CA ILE A 406 -35.15 22.09 13.37
C ILE A 406 -36.18 21.47 14.31
N ALA A 407 -35.90 20.31 14.91
CA ALA A 407 -36.84 19.62 15.77
C ALA A 407 -37.09 20.38 17.09
N ILE A 408 -36.04 20.96 17.69
CA ILE A 408 -36.17 21.77 18.91
C ILE A 408 -36.90 23.08 18.61
N SER A 409 -36.53 23.80 17.55
CA SER A 409 -37.24 25.01 17.14
C SER A 409 -38.69 24.71 16.78
N GLY A 410 -38.94 23.61 16.07
CA GLY A 410 -40.28 23.13 15.73
C GLY A 410 -41.12 22.88 16.97
N ALA A 411 -40.61 22.10 17.93
CA ALA A 411 -41.30 21.84 19.20
C ALA A 411 -41.63 23.13 19.97
N ALA A 412 -40.74 24.13 19.94
CA ALA A 412 -40.94 25.40 20.61
C ALA A 412 -42.06 26.25 19.97
N ILE A 413 -42.19 26.25 18.64
CA ILE A 413 -43.18 27.09 17.92
C ILE A 413 -44.53 26.41 17.70
N LEU A 414 -44.67 25.12 17.98
CA LEU A 414 -45.95 24.40 17.79
C LEU A 414 -47.07 25.02 18.65
N PRO A 415 -48.30 25.15 18.11
CA PRO A 415 -49.51 25.41 18.88
C PRO A 415 -49.68 24.40 20.03
N ASP A 416 -50.32 24.78 21.13
CA ASP A 416 -50.35 23.99 22.37
C ASP A 416 -50.95 22.58 22.19
N ASP A 417 -52.00 22.44 21.37
CA ASP A 417 -52.65 21.18 21.02
C ASP A 417 -51.72 20.22 20.26
N LEU A 418 -50.96 20.76 19.30
CA LEU A 418 -49.95 20.01 18.55
C LEU A 418 -48.70 19.75 19.38
N ARG A 419 -48.28 20.69 20.25
CA ARG A 419 -47.12 20.55 21.12
C ARG A 419 -47.35 19.46 22.18
N ALA A 420 -48.55 19.35 22.73
CA ALA A 420 -48.91 18.29 23.67
C ALA A 420 -48.76 16.88 23.04
N THR A 421 -49.03 16.77 21.73
CA THR A 421 -48.99 15.50 21.00
C THR A 421 -47.60 15.20 20.43
N TRP A 422 -46.97 16.19 19.78
CA TRP A 422 -45.75 16.01 18.99
C TRP A 422 -44.49 16.61 19.62
N GLY A 423 -44.62 17.46 20.63
CA GLY A 423 -43.48 18.13 21.27
C GLY A 423 -42.48 17.14 21.89
N ILE A 424 -42.97 16.19 22.68
CA ILE A 424 -42.12 15.15 23.31
C ILE A 424 -41.46 14.26 22.24
N PRO A 425 -42.18 13.68 21.26
CA PRO A 425 -41.55 12.94 20.16
C PRO A 425 -40.45 13.72 19.43
N LEU A 426 -40.68 15.00 19.10
CA LEU A 426 -39.69 15.84 18.41
C LEU A 426 -38.42 16.05 19.26
N VAL A 427 -38.58 16.31 20.57
CA VAL A 427 -37.43 16.44 21.49
C VAL A 427 -36.66 15.12 21.60
N ILE A 428 -37.34 13.98 21.70
CA ILE A 428 -36.69 12.66 21.74
C ILE A 428 -35.91 12.41 20.45
N THR A 429 -36.50 12.65 19.28
CA THR A 429 -35.81 12.52 17.99
C THR A 429 -34.60 13.44 17.90
N ALA A 430 -34.71 14.68 18.38
CA ALA A 430 -33.59 15.61 18.42
C ALA A 430 -32.44 15.07 19.29
N LEU A 431 -32.73 14.61 20.50
CA LEU A 431 -31.72 14.08 21.43
C LEU A 431 -31.06 12.80 20.90
N LEU A 432 -31.83 11.90 20.28
CA LEU A 432 -31.28 10.72 19.61
C LEU A 432 -30.36 11.10 18.44
N GLY A 433 -30.76 12.10 17.65
CA GLY A 433 -29.93 12.64 16.57
C GLY A 433 -28.62 13.25 17.08
N LEU A 434 -28.69 14.02 18.17
CA LEU A 434 -27.50 14.58 18.82
C LEU A 434 -26.59 13.49 19.38
N GLY A 435 -27.16 12.46 20.02
CA GLY A 435 -26.43 11.29 20.51
C GLY A 435 -25.73 10.52 19.37
N GLY A 436 -26.42 10.34 18.24
CA GLY A 436 -25.83 9.78 17.02
C GLY A 436 -24.69 10.63 16.47
N CYS A 437 -24.84 11.96 16.44
CA CYS A 437 -23.79 12.88 16.01
C CYS A 437 -22.57 12.80 16.94
N TYR A 438 -22.79 12.74 18.25
CA TYR A 438 -21.73 12.57 19.23
C TYR A 438 -20.96 11.26 19.01
N TRP A 439 -21.67 10.14 18.85
CA TRP A 439 -21.05 8.85 18.57
C TRP A 439 -20.22 8.88 17.27
N LEU A 440 -20.76 9.45 16.20
CA LEU A 440 -20.03 9.60 14.93
C LEU A 440 -18.76 10.45 15.11
N LYS A 441 -18.84 11.55 15.87
CA LYS A 441 -17.74 12.50 16.03
C LYS A 441 -16.62 11.98 16.92
N TYR A 442 -16.96 11.32 18.02
CA TYR A 442 -15.99 10.96 19.06
C TYR A 442 -15.59 9.50 19.05
N TRP A 443 -16.35 8.61 18.41
CA TRP A 443 -16.02 7.19 18.35
C TRP A 443 -15.65 6.71 16.95
N LEU A 444 -16.42 7.09 15.92
CA LEU A 444 -16.22 6.57 14.56
C LEU A 444 -15.21 7.41 13.75
N GLU A 445 -15.39 8.73 13.67
CA GLU A 445 -14.52 9.63 12.90
C GLU A 445 -13.03 9.50 13.28
N PRO A 446 -12.63 9.44 14.56
CA PRO A 446 -11.21 9.35 14.93
C PRO A 446 -10.51 8.11 14.35
N LYS A 447 -11.23 7.00 14.13
CA LYS A 447 -10.66 5.76 13.57
C LYS A 447 -10.08 5.93 12.18
N PHE A 448 -10.49 6.97 11.44
CA PHE A 448 -9.99 7.32 10.11
C PHE A 448 -8.73 8.19 10.14
N TYR A 449 -8.37 8.72 11.31
CA TYR A 449 -7.24 9.63 11.48
C TYR A 449 -6.11 8.98 12.25
N PHE A 450 -6.38 8.60 13.50
CA PHE A 450 -5.39 8.12 14.43
C PHE A 450 -6.09 7.33 15.53
N VAL A 451 -5.54 6.17 15.84
CA VAL A 451 -5.89 5.39 17.02
C VAL A 451 -4.59 4.98 17.65
N ASP A 452 -4.38 5.33 18.91
CA ASP A 452 -3.19 4.88 19.61
C ASP A 452 -3.29 3.38 19.82
N TYR A 453 -2.21 2.65 19.50
CA TYR A 453 -2.14 1.20 19.69
C TYR A 453 -1.11 0.88 20.78
N ILE A 454 -1.61 0.49 21.94
CA ILE A 454 -0.78 0.19 23.11
C ILE A 454 -0.91 -1.31 23.38
N HIS A 455 0.13 -2.07 23.09
CA HIS A 455 0.12 -3.53 23.25
C HIS A 455 -0.22 -4.01 24.66
N ALA A 456 0.06 -3.18 25.68
CA ALA A 456 -0.26 -3.50 27.08
C ALA A 456 -1.75 -3.41 27.41
N ASP A 457 -2.55 -2.68 26.62
CA ASP A 457 -3.98 -2.49 26.84
C ASP A 457 -4.82 -3.64 26.26
N HIS A 458 -4.19 -4.54 25.49
CA HIS A 458 -4.83 -5.64 24.76
C HIS A 458 -4.60 -7.01 25.38
#